data_AF-A0A4R5B0J7-F1
#
_entry.id   AF-A0A4R5B0J7-F1
#
_cell.length_a   1.000
_cell.length_b   1.000
_cell.length_c   1.000
_cell.angle_alpha   90.00
_cell.angle_beta   90.00
_cell.angle_gamma   90.00
#
_symmetry.space_group_name_H-M   'P 1'
#
loop_
_entity.id
_entity.type
_entity.pdbx_description
1 polymer ?
#
loop_
_entity_poly.entity_id
_entity_poly.type
_entity_poly.pdbx_seq_one_letter_code
_entity_poly.pdbx_strand_id
1 'polypeptide(L)'
;MRKITLLISFLVLISSCGVKQTQNLLSSGNYDQAIDNAVSNLQTNKDKKGKQDYIYLLEEAFAKAKERDLNAINLLAKDANPAQLEKMYNTYLQLNSRQEKIKPLLPLSLIKEGRNAIFAFDNYNDQIIDSKNALSAYLYANAKKLLATSDKMNYRKAYDDLDYLNQINPNYKDVLRLMDDARFKGSDYVSVYTKNETNMIIPVRLENDLLDFSTLGLNDKWTVYHSNKQKGISYDYGMVINFRQIYISPEQIKEREFVKERIIKDGVKKLIDANGKEMLDEKGKVVMVDNLKTVTARIYEFRQFKSCQITAKIDYINFKSNQLLQSFPLSSEFIFENIYATYKGDRRASDDNYYSYFDRKPVAFPNSEQMVYDTGEDLKAKIKDIISRNKFRN
;
A
#
# COMPACT_ATOMS: atom_id res chain seq x y z
N MET A 1 46.65 21.34 -11.59
CA MET A 1 45.95 22.65 -11.69
C MET A 1 44.56 22.54 -12.33
N ARG A 2 44.39 21.92 -13.52
CA ARG A 2 43.07 21.74 -14.19
C ARG A 2 41.95 21.10 -13.33
N LYS A 3 42.27 20.15 -12.45
CA LYS A 3 41.28 19.48 -11.57
C LYS A 3 40.78 20.36 -10.42
N ILE A 4 41.63 21.26 -9.90
CA ILE A 4 41.27 22.20 -8.83
C ILE A 4 40.42 23.34 -9.40
N THR A 5 40.72 23.81 -10.61
CA THR A 5 39.90 24.82 -11.30
C THR A 5 38.50 24.29 -11.66
N LEU A 6 38.37 23.01 -12.01
CA LEU A 6 37.07 22.35 -12.24
C LEU A 6 36.24 22.20 -10.96
N LEU A 7 36.90 21.90 -9.83
CA LEU A 7 36.21 21.81 -8.54
C LEU A 7 35.73 23.19 -8.06
N ILE A 8 36.54 24.23 -8.26
CA ILE A 8 36.19 25.62 -7.95
C ILE A 8 35.09 26.14 -8.87
N SER A 9 35.11 25.82 -10.17
CA SER A 9 34.02 26.20 -11.10
C SER A 9 32.70 25.51 -10.76
N PHE A 10 32.74 24.25 -10.30
CA PHE A 10 31.54 23.52 -9.86
C PHE A 10 30.95 24.11 -8.56
N LEU A 11 31.79 24.53 -7.61
CA LEU A 11 31.33 25.20 -6.38
C LEU A 11 30.70 26.58 -6.63
N VAL A 12 31.19 27.31 -7.65
CA VAL A 12 30.63 28.61 -8.06
C VAL A 12 29.28 28.45 -8.80
N LEU A 13 29.12 27.37 -9.58
CA LEU A 13 27.85 27.09 -10.27
C LEU A 13 26.71 26.71 -9.32
N ILE A 14 27.00 25.94 -8.25
CA ILE A 14 25.97 25.54 -7.26
C ILE A 14 25.49 26.75 -6.44
N SER A 15 26.39 27.68 -6.09
CA SER A 15 26.02 28.88 -5.31
C SER A 15 25.24 29.91 -6.13
N SER A 16 25.51 30.04 -7.43
CA SER A 16 24.78 30.95 -8.34
C SER A 16 23.36 30.46 -8.67
N CYS A 17 23.14 29.14 -8.73
CA CYS A 17 21.81 28.58 -8.98
C CYS A 17 20.80 28.88 -7.86
N GLY A 18 21.22 28.86 -6.60
CA GLY A 18 20.33 29.08 -5.45
C GLY A 18 19.77 30.50 -5.36
N VAL A 19 20.62 31.52 -5.58
CA VAL A 19 20.19 32.93 -5.57
C VAL A 19 19.26 33.20 -6.74
N LYS A 20 19.64 32.76 -7.95
CA LYS A 20 18.82 32.93 -9.15
C LYS A 20 17.46 32.23 -9.04
N GLN A 21 17.43 31.03 -8.46
CA GLN A 21 16.17 30.33 -8.18
C GLN A 21 15.31 31.11 -7.17
N THR A 22 15.89 31.62 -6.09
CA THR A 22 15.17 32.42 -5.09
C THR A 22 14.61 33.72 -5.71
N GLN A 23 15.37 34.36 -6.59
CA GLN A 23 14.93 35.54 -7.35
C GLN A 23 13.78 35.21 -8.33
N ASN A 24 13.81 34.04 -8.97
CA ASN A 24 12.72 33.58 -9.83
C ASN A 24 11.45 33.30 -9.03
N LEU A 25 11.57 32.70 -7.83
CA LEU A 25 10.44 32.47 -6.93
C LEU A 25 9.81 33.80 -6.47
N LEU A 26 10.64 34.77 -6.10
CA LEU A 26 10.20 36.12 -5.75
C LEU A 26 9.46 36.80 -6.91
N SER A 27 10.06 36.79 -8.11
CA SER A 27 9.46 37.40 -9.31
C SER A 27 8.16 36.73 -9.76
N SER A 28 8.00 35.42 -9.48
CA SER A 28 6.79 34.66 -9.83
C SER A 28 5.68 34.74 -8.76
N GLY A 29 5.89 35.50 -7.68
CA GLY A 29 4.90 35.65 -6.60
C GLY A 29 4.90 34.52 -5.57
N ASN A 30 5.85 33.58 -5.68
CA ASN A 30 6.01 32.47 -4.75
C ASN A 30 6.90 32.88 -3.56
N TYR A 31 6.40 33.85 -2.79
CA TYR A 31 7.16 34.49 -1.72
C TYR A 31 7.49 33.53 -0.57
N ASP A 32 6.61 32.59 -0.26
CA ASP A 32 6.82 31.61 0.81
C ASP A 32 8.05 30.72 0.55
N GLN A 33 8.16 30.17 -0.66
CA GLN A 33 9.34 29.40 -1.04
C GLN A 33 10.60 30.26 -1.18
N ALA A 34 10.47 31.52 -1.61
CA ALA A 34 11.60 32.45 -1.64
C ALA A 34 12.14 32.73 -0.22
N ILE A 35 11.24 32.93 0.75
CA ILE A 35 11.59 33.09 2.17
C ILE A 35 12.26 31.81 2.69
N ASP A 36 11.68 30.63 2.45
CA ASP A 36 12.24 29.36 2.92
C ASP A 36 13.65 29.11 2.37
N ASN A 37 13.85 29.37 1.07
CA ASN A 37 15.17 29.25 0.44
C ASN A 37 16.18 30.23 1.03
N ALA A 38 15.79 31.50 1.22
CA ALA A 38 16.68 32.49 1.79
C ALA A 38 17.03 32.19 3.25
N VAL A 39 16.04 31.82 4.07
CA VAL A 39 16.23 31.40 5.47
C VAL A 39 17.18 30.22 5.56
N SER A 40 16.96 29.16 4.79
CA SER A 40 17.83 27.98 4.76
C SER A 40 19.28 28.34 4.42
N ASN A 41 19.47 29.18 3.41
CA ASN A 41 20.81 29.64 3.03
C ASN A 41 21.45 30.57 4.06
N LEU A 42 20.68 31.26 4.91
CA LEU A 42 21.18 32.17 5.94
C LEU A 42 21.40 31.50 7.31
N GLN A 43 21.02 30.23 7.51
CA GLN A 43 21.22 29.53 8.79
C GLN A 43 22.69 29.43 9.23
N THR A 44 23.64 29.41 8.30
CA THR A 44 25.07 29.31 8.60
C THR A 44 25.83 30.50 8.07
N ASN A 45 26.74 31.09 8.85
CA ASN A 45 27.60 32.20 8.38
C ASN A 45 26.82 33.34 7.68
N LYS A 46 25.69 33.77 8.28
CA LYS A 46 24.76 34.76 7.72
C LYS A 46 25.40 36.07 7.25
N ASP A 47 26.52 36.48 7.87
CA ASP A 47 27.20 37.74 7.58
C ASP A 47 28.24 37.66 6.43
N LYS A 48 28.37 36.50 5.76
CA LYS A 48 29.31 36.36 4.63
C LYS A 48 28.91 37.22 3.44
N LYS A 49 29.89 37.85 2.78
CA LYS A 49 29.70 38.63 1.54
C LYS A 49 28.93 37.85 0.46
N GLY A 50 29.20 36.55 0.29
CA GLY A 50 28.50 35.70 -0.68
C GLY A 50 27.05 35.34 -0.34
N LYS A 51 26.53 35.77 0.82
CA LYS A 51 25.14 35.54 1.25
C LYS A 51 24.28 36.79 1.27
N GLN A 52 24.86 37.93 0.90
CA GLN A 52 24.18 39.24 0.93
C GLN A 52 22.93 39.25 0.06
N ASP A 53 22.97 38.63 -1.13
CA ASP A 53 21.80 38.56 -2.03
C ASP A 53 20.59 37.87 -1.38
N TYR A 54 20.82 36.83 -0.56
CA TYR A 54 19.73 36.19 0.18
C TYR A 54 19.11 37.11 1.24
N ILE A 55 19.88 38.03 1.82
CA ILE A 55 19.35 38.99 2.80
C ILE A 55 18.41 39.99 2.11
N TYR A 56 18.81 40.53 0.95
CA TYR A 56 17.95 41.41 0.14
C TYR A 56 16.67 40.69 -0.32
N LEU A 57 16.82 39.47 -0.85
CA LEU A 57 15.68 38.66 -1.30
C LEU A 57 14.74 38.32 -0.14
N LEU A 58 15.27 38.05 1.05
CA LEU A 58 14.47 37.78 2.24
C LEU A 58 13.68 39.01 2.71
N GLU A 59 14.34 40.19 2.77
CA GLU A 59 13.70 41.47 3.11
C GLU A 59 12.54 41.79 2.15
N GLU A 60 12.80 41.69 0.84
CA GLU A 60 11.80 41.96 -0.20
C GLU A 60 10.66 40.93 -0.22
N ALA A 61 10.99 39.63 -0.14
CA ALA A 61 10.00 38.56 -0.15
C ALA A 61 9.08 38.64 1.07
N PHE A 62 9.63 38.97 2.26
CA PHE A 62 8.83 39.15 3.47
C PHE A 62 7.85 40.31 3.32
N ALA A 63 8.32 41.48 2.85
CA ALA A 63 7.46 42.65 2.65
C ALA A 63 6.31 42.36 1.67
N LYS A 64 6.62 41.76 0.52
CA LYS A 64 5.62 41.41 -0.51
C LYS A 64 4.63 40.33 -0.03
N ALA A 65 5.12 39.29 0.66
CA ALA A 65 4.26 38.26 1.23
C ALA A 65 3.28 38.83 2.25
N LYS A 66 3.77 39.68 3.15
CA LYS A 66 2.97 40.35 4.17
C LYS A 66 1.90 41.22 3.54
N GLU A 67 2.26 42.06 2.58
CA GLU A 67 1.32 42.93 1.87
C GLU A 67 0.22 42.13 1.15
N ARG A 68 0.60 41.09 0.38
CA ARG A 68 -0.34 40.21 -0.32
C ARG A 68 -1.37 39.61 0.64
N ASP A 69 -0.90 39.08 1.75
CA ASP A 69 -1.74 38.34 2.69
C ASP A 69 -2.65 39.27 3.51
N LEU A 70 -2.16 40.46 3.91
CA LEU A 70 -3.00 41.48 4.56
C LEU A 70 -4.07 42.01 3.60
N ASN A 71 -3.74 42.21 2.32
CA ASN A 71 -4.73 42.59 1.31
C ASN A 71 -5.78 41.50 1.10
N ALA A 72 -5.37 40.23 1.10
CA ALA A 72 -6.29 39.10 1.03
C ALA A 72 -7.23 39.08 2.25
N ILE A 73 -6.70 39.20 3.47
CA ILE A 73 -7.49 39.27 4.70
C ILE A 73 -8.50 40.43 4.64
N ASN A 74 -8.07 41.62 4.20
CA ASN A 74 -8.96 42.78 4.06
C ASN A 74 -10.13 42.51 3.10
N LEU A 75 -9.91 41.74 2.04
CA LEU A 75 -10.97 41.32 1.13
C LEU A 75 -11.91 40.29 1.78
N LEU A 76 -11.33 39.27 2.45
CA LEU A 76 -12.10 38.22 3.12
C LEU A 76 -13.00 38.77 4.23
N ALA A 77 -12.49 39.73 5.00
CA ALA A 77 -13.24 40.40 6.06
C ALA A 77 -14.45 41.18 5.52
N LYS A 78 -14.35 41.75 4.31
CA LYS A 78 -15.46 42.47 3.66
C LYS A 78 -16.51 41.56 3.04
N ASP A 79 -16.11 40.38 2.56
CA ASP A 79 -17.03 39.38 1.98
C ASP A 79 -17.95 38.74 3.04
N ALA A 80 -17.51 38.70 4.31
CA ALA A 80 -18.26 38.16 5.45
C ALA A 80 -18.82 36.73 5.23
N ASN A 81 -18.21 35.97 4.33
CA ASN A 81 -18.63 34.62 3.96
C ASN A 81 -18.01 33.58 4.92
N PRO A 82 -18.83 32.79 5.65
CA PRO A 82 -18.34 31.78 6.58
C PRO A 82 -17.44 30.72 5.93
N ALA A 83 -17.61 30.44 4.63
CA ALA A 83 -16.76 29.51 3.88
C ALA A 83 -15.31 29.98 3.75
N GLN A 84 -15.01 31.25 4.01
CA GLN A 84 -13.67 31.84 3.94
C GLN A 84 -12.97 31.94 5.31
N LEU A 85 -13.65 31.57 6.41
CA LEU A 85 -13.08 31.65 7.76
C LEU A 85 -11.80 30.80 7.91
N GLU A 86 -11.79 29.62 7.30
CA GLU A 86 -10.61 28.74 7.29
C GLU A 86 -9.42 29.42 6.60
N LYS A 87 -9.68 30.02 5.43
CA LYS A 87 -8.66 30.74 4.68
C LYS A 87 -8.09 31.90 5.50
N MET A 88 -8.96 32.69 6.13
CA MET A 88 -8.54 33.83 6.97
C MET A 88 -7.67 33.37 8.15
N TYR A 89 -8.10 32.33 8.89
CA TYR A 89 -7.33 31.75 9.99
C TYR A 89 -5.95 31.27 9.53
N ASN A 90 -5.90 30.49 8.44
CA ASN A 90 -4.66 29.97 7.88
C ASN A 90 -3.73 31.09 7.39
N THR A 91 -4.26 32.18 6.81
CA THR A 91 -3.46 33.34 6.41
C THR A 91 -2.82 34.06 7.61
N TYR A 92 -3.53 34.21 8.73
CA TYR A 92 -2.93 34.74 9.95
C TYR A 92 -1.83 33.83 10.53
N LEU A 93 -2.04 32.51 10.52
CA LEU A 93 -1.00 31.55 10.91
C LEU A 93 0.24 31.66 10.02
N GLN A 94 0.06 31.80 8.70
CA GLN A 94 1.15 31.98 7.74
C GLN A 94 1.93 33.28 7.99
N LEU A 95 1.22 34.40 8.19
CA LEU A 95 1.83 35.68 8.56
C LEU A 95 2.72 35.52 9.78
N ASN A 96 2.21 34.94 10.87
CA ASN A 96 2.99 34.72 12.09
C ASN A 96 4.17 33.75 11.88
N SER A 97 3.94 32.64 11.17
CA SER A 97 4.96 31.62 10.88
C SER A 97 6.17 32.21 10.16
N ARG A 98 5.97 33.11 9.18
CA ARG A 98 7.08 33.79 8.49
C ARG A 98 7.94 34.60 9.45
N GLN A 99 7.32 35.31 10.41
CA GLN A 99 8.07 36.08 11.41
C GLN A 99 8.91 35.15 12.29
N GLU A 100 8.32 34.05 12.76
CA GLU A 100 9.04 33.06 13.59
C GLU A 100 10.18 32.37 12.86
N LYS A 101 10.09 32.19 11.53
CA LYS A 101 11.20 31.69 10.71
C LYS A 101 12.37 32.68 10.62
N ILE A 102 12.09 33.98 10.60
CA ILE A 102 13.10 35.03 10.38
C ILE A 102 13.74 35.49 11.70
N LYS A 103 12.96 35.59 12.79
CA LYS A 103 13.42 36.08 14.10
C LYS A 103 14.76 35.48 14.58
N PRO A 104 15.01 34.15 14.48
CA PRO A 104 16.27 33.55 14.93
C PRO A 104 17.50 33.98 14.12
N LEU A 105 17.31 34.49 12.90
CA LEU A 105 18.41 34.92 12.04
C LEU A 105 18.85 36.36 12.33
N LEU A 106 18.06 37.15 13.04
CA LEU A 106 18.35 38.56 13.28
C LEU A 106 19.50 38.75 14.29
N PRO A 107 20.26 39.86 14.19
CA PRO A 107 20.23 40.86 13.12
C PRO A 107 20.85 40.34 11.82
N LEU A 108 20.42 40.85 10.67
CA LEU A 108 21.00 40.57 9.34
C LEU A 108 21.57 41.86 8.75
N SER A 109 22.89 41.91 8.54
CA SER A 109 23.58 43.12 8.07
C SER A 109 23.71 43.17 6.54
N LEU A 110 23.35 44.33 5.96
CA LEU A 110 23.51 44.67 4.56
C LEU A 110 24.76 45.52 4.36
N ILE A 111 25.86 44.87 3.95
CA ILE A 111 27.22 45.44 3.93
C ILE A 111 27.32 46.66 3.02
N LYS A 112 26.66 46.64 1.85
CA LYS A 112 26.71 47.75 0.87
C LYS A 112 26.02 49.01 1.38
N GLU A 113 24.99 48.84 2.21
CA GLU A 113 24.12 49.92 2.67
C GLU A 113 24.46 50.37 4.10
N GLY A 114 25.35 49.65 4.79
CA GLY A 114 25.76 50.00 6.15
C GLY A 114 24.63 49.94 7.19
N ARG A 115 23.57 49.16 6.91
CA ARG A 115 22.38 49.01 7.77
C ARG A 115 22.04 47.54 8.00
N ASN A 116 21.09 47.28 8.89
CA ASN A 116 20.46 45.97 9.01
C ASN A 116 19.22 45.89 8.12
N ALA A 117 18.90 44.69 7.64
CA ALA A 117 17.63 44.39 7.00
C ALA A 117 16.47 44.61 7.98
N ILE A 118 15.38 45.19 7.49
CA ILE A 118 14.23 45.63 8.28
C ILE A 118 13.07 44.70 8.01
N PHE A 119 12.57 44.06 9.07
CA PHE A 119 11.38 43.23 9.03
C PHE A 119 10.34 43.85 9.95
N ALA A 120 9.30 44.45 9.37
CA ALA A 120 8.19 45.03 10.13
C ALA A 120 7.32 43.90 10.70
N PHE A 121 7.66 43.41 11.89
CA PHE A 121 6.89 42.39 12.59
C PHE A 121 5.68 43.00 13.31
N ASP A 122 4.53 42.36 13.16
CA ASP A 122 3.32 42.69 13.91
C ASP A 122 2.92 41.53 14.81
N ASN A 123 2.10 41.81 15.82
CA ASN A 123 1.49 40.78 16.66
C ASN A 123 0.13 40.38 16.07
N TYR A 124 0.00 39.12 15.65
CA TYR A 124 -1.24 38.55 15.10
C TYR A 124 -1.98 37.62 16.08
N ASN A 125 -1.53 37.53 17.35
CA ASN A 125 -2.05 36.53 18.29
C ASN A 125 -3.56 36.65 18.51
N ASP A 126 -4.07 37.86 18.69
CA ASP A 126 -5.50 38.09 18.92
C ASP A 126 -6.31 37.70 17.68
N GLN A 127 -5.85 38.10 16.48
CA GLN A 127 -6.49 37.77 15.22
C GLN A 127 -6.49 36.26 14.95
N ILE A 128 -5.40 35.55 15.32
CA ILE A 128 -5.32 34.09 15.24
C ILE A 128 -6.35 33.45 16.19
N ILE A 129 -6.44 33.92 17.43
CA ILE A 129 -7.38 33.40 18.43
C ILE A 129 -8.83 33.65 17.98
N ASP A 130 -9.15 34.87 17.55
CA ASP A 130 -10.49 35.27 17.16
C ASP A 130 -10.94 34.52 15.89
N SER A 131 -10.10 34.47 14.86
CA SER A 131 -10.42 33.72 13.64
C SER A 131 -10.55 32.22 13.91
N LYS A 132 -9.71 31.63 14.78
CA LYS A 132 -9.85 30.24 15.23
C LYS A 132 -11.18 30.00 15.93
N ASN A 133 -11.58 30.90 16.84
CA ASN A 133 -12.82 30.77 17.60
C ASN A 133 -14.05 30.89 16.69
N ALA A 134 -14.03 31.86 15.75
CA ALA A 134 -15.09 32.04 14.76
C ALA A 134 -15.21 30.81 13.83
N LEU A 135 -14.08 30.32 13.32
CA LEU A 135 -14.03 29.10 12.51
C LEU A 135 -14.52 27.88 13.29
N SER A 136 -14.09 27.73 14.55
CA SER A 136 -14.51 26.62 15.41
C SER A 136 -16.02 26.60 15.62
N ALA A 137 -16.60 27.77 15.90
CA ALA A 137 -18.05 27.91 16.08
C ALA A 137 -18.81 27.61 14.79
N TYR A 138 -18.30 28.06 13.63
CA TYR A 138 -18.89 27.78 12.33
C TYR A 138 -18.87 26.29 11.98
N LEU A 139 -17.70 25.63 12.06
CA LEU A 139 -17.55 24.21 11.77
C LEU A 139 -18.49 23.36 12.64
N TYR A 140 -18.53 23.66 13.94
CA TYR A 140 -19.44 22.98 14.88
C TYR A 140 -20.92 23.17 14.51
N ALA A 141 -21.33 24.41 14.21
CA ALA A 141 -22.71 24.70 13.82
C ALA A 141 -23.10 24.05 12.48
N ASN A 142 -22.21 24.09 11.50
CA ASN A 142 -22.40 23.48 10.19
C ASN A 142 -22.50 21.96 10.29
N ALA A 143 -21.59 21.31 11.03
CA ALA A 143 -21.63 19.89 11.27
C ALA A 143 -22.95 19.45 11.93
N LYS A 144 -23.45 20.19 12.93
CA LYS A 144 -24.76 19.89 13.53
C LYS A 144 -25.92 20.03 12.53
N LYS A 145 -25.89 21.04 11.68
CA LYS A 145 -26.87 21.22 10.61
C LYS A 145 -26.86 20.04 9.63
N LEU A 146 -25.66 19.61 9.21
CA LEU A 146 -25.50 18.46 8.33
C LEU A 146 -25.98 17.15 8.99
N LEU A 147 -25.67 16.95 10.28
CA LEU A 147 -26.12 15.80 11.09
C LEU A 147 -27.62 15.74 11.33
N ALA A 148 -28.34 16.86 11.20
CA ALA A 148 -29.79 16.92 11.30
C ALA A 148 -30.50 16.50 9.98
N THR A 149 -29.77 16.40 8.87
CA THR A 149 -30.33 15.88 7.61
C THR A 149 -30.48 14.35 7.64
N SER A 150 -31.03 13.76 6.58
CA SER A 150 -31.12 12.30 6.37
C SER A 150 -30.20 11.78 5.26
N ASP A 151 -29.21 12.58 4.84
CA ASP A 151 -28.28 12.22 3.76
C ASP A 151 -26.93 11.79 4.33
N LYS A 152 -26.51 10.57 3.98
CA LYS A 152 -25.21 10.03 4.37
C LYS A 152 -24.04 10.90 3.93
N MET A 153 -24.09 11.51 2.76
CA MET A 153 -22.99 12.37 2.29
C MET A 153 -22.83 13.59 3.17
N ASN A 154 -23.92 14.13 3.72
CA ASN A 154 -23.86 15.22 4.69
C ASN A 154 -23.26 14.76 6.01
N TYR A 155 -23.54 13.55 6.48
CA TYR A 155 -22.87 12.99 7.66
C TYR A 155 -21.37 12.84 7.45
N ARG A 156 -20.93 12.42 6.26
CA ARG A 156 -19.49 12.34 5.92
C ARG A 156 -18.81 13.71 5.95
N LYS A 157 -19.44 14.72 5.34
CA LYS A 157 -18.97 16.11 5.40
C LYS A 157 -18.93 16.65 6.84
N ALA A 158 -19.96 16.34 7.63
CA ALA A 158 -19.99 16.73 9.04
C ALA A 158 -18.82 16.12 9.82
N TYR A 159 -18.50 14.85 9.57
CA TYR A 159 -17.33 14.21 10.17
C TYR A 159 -16.04 14.95 9.80
N ASP A 160 -15.85 15.29 8.52
CA ASP A 160 -14.63 15.96 8.08
C ASP A 160 -14.51 17.38 8.69
N ASP A 161 -15.61 18.14 8.79
CA ASP A 161 -15.65 19.42 9.51
C ASP A 161 -15.30 19.26 11.01
N LEU A 162 -15.82 18.21 11.66
CA LEU A 162 -15.57 17.93 13.08
C LEU A 162 -14.14 17.42 13.33
N ASP A 163 -13.59 16.64 12.41
CA ASP A 163 -12.20 16.17 12.47
C ASP A 163 -11.24 17.36 12.38
N TYR A 164 -11.45 18.24 11.40
CA TYR A 164 -10.66 19.46 11.28
C TYR A 164 -10.83 20.38 12.50
N LEU A 165 -12.06 20.55 13.00
CA LEU A 165 -12.34 21.27 14.25
C LEU A 165 -11.52 20.70 15.42
N ASN A 166 -11.49 19.38 15.58
CA ASN A 166 -10.75 18.74 16.66
C ASN A 166 -9.21 18.87 16.50
N GLN A 167 -8.71 19.04 15.27
CA GLN A 167 -7.29 19.34 15.03
C GLN A 167 -6.92 20.77 15.46
N ILE A 168 -7.75 21.76 15.13
CA ILE A 168 -7.46 23.17 15.44
C ILE A 168 -7.85 23.56 16.88
N ASN A 169 -8.85 22.90 17.44
CA ASN A 169 -9.39 23.16 18.78
C ASN A 169 -9.84 21.83 19.43
N PRO A 170 -8.89 21.04 19.94
CA PRO A 170 -9.18 19.73 20.53
C PRO A 170 -10.21 19.81 21.65
N ASN A 171 -11.10 18.81 21.72
CA ASN A 171 -12.16 18.73 22.73
C ASN A 171 -13.12 19.94 22.72
N TYR A 172 -13.32 20.59 21.56
CA TYR A 172 -14.33 21.63 21.42
C TYR A 172 -15.73 21.07 21.68
N LYS A 173 -16.29 21.36 22.87
CA LYS A 173 -17.61 20.88 23.30
C LYS A 173 -17.70 19.35 23.21
N ASP A 174 -18.67 18.83 22.47
CA ASP A 174 -18.95 17.41 22.26
C ASP A 174 -18.49 16.90 20.88
N VAL A 175 -17.42 17.48 20.32
CA VAL A 175 -16.91 17.14 18.97
C VAL A 175 -16.70 15.64 18.76
N LEU A 176 -16.07 14.95 19.71
CA LEU A 176 -15.79 13.50 19.59
C LEU A 176 -17.07 12.67 19.49
N ARG A 177 -18.07 12.99 20.32
CA ARG A 177 -19.37 12.32 20.29
C ARG A 177 -20.09 12.56 18.95
N LEU A 178 -20.02 13.78 18.43
CA LEU A 178 -20.59 14.11 17.13
C LEU A 178 -19.85 13.43 15.97
N MET A 179 -18.54 13.24 16.08
CA MET A 179 -17.76 12.45 15.11
C MET A 179 -18.20 10.99 15.10
N ASP A 180 -18.42 10.38 16.25
CA ASP A 180 -18.94 9.01 16.35
C ASP A 180 -20.35 8.90 15.74
N ASP A 181 -21.24 9.86 16.05
CA ASP A 181 -22.57 9.95 15.44
C ASP A 181 -22.50 10.08 13.91
N ALA A 182 -21.62 10.97 13.42
CA ALA A 182 -21.41 11.21 11.99
C ALA A 182 -20.89 9.95 11.30
N ARG A 183 -19.94 9.26 11.94
CA ARG A 183 -19.37 8.01 11.44
C ARG A 183 -20.41 6.91 11.37
N PHE A 184 -21.16 6.70 12.44
CA PHE A 184 -22.22 5.70 12.49
C PHE A 184 -23.25 5.95 11.40
N LYS A 185 -23.79 7.16 11.30
CA LYS A 185 -24.85 7.47 10.33
C LYS A 185 -24.33 7.54 8.88
N GLY A 186 -23.09 7.97 8.68
CA GLY A 186 -22.46 8.14 7.36
C GLY A 186 -21.90 6.84 6.76
N SER A 187 -21.73 5.80 7.57
CA SER A 187 -21.22 4.50 7.14
C SER A 187 -22.28 3.71 6.37
N ASP A 188 -21.87 3.06 5.29
CA ASP A 188 -22.64 2.07 4.55
C ASP A 188 -22.48 0.71 5.22
N TYR A 189 -23.60 0.14 5.65
CA TYR A 189 -23.62 -1.16 6.33
C TYR A 189 -23.98 -2.26 5.34
N VAL A 190 -23.09 -3.24 5.23
CA VAL A 190 -23.23 -4.38 4.31
C VAL A 190 -23.53 -5.64 5.10
N SER A 191 -24.67 -6.26 4.80
CA SER A 191 -25.02 -7.57 5.37
C SER A 191 -24.42 -8.63 4.46
N VAL A 192 -23.58 -9.49 5.03
CA VAL A 192 -22.94 -10.55 4.27
C VAL A 192 -23.50 -11.89 4.67
N TYR A 193 -23.81 -12.73 3.69
CA TYR A 193 -24.25 -14.09 3.93
C TYR A 193 -23.90 -14.98 2.74
N THR A 194 -23.84 -16.27 3.03
CA THR A 194 -23.63 -17.35 2.07
C THR A 194 -24.97 -17.91 1.62
N LYS A 195 -25.02 -18.44 0.41
CA LYS A 195 -26.13 -19.24 -0.09
C LYS A 195 -25.57 -20.47 -0.77
N ASN A 196 -26.00 -21.65 -0.33
CA ASN A 196 -25.64 -22.91 -0.95
C ASN A 196 -26.70 -23.29 -1.99
N GLU A 197 -26.36 -23.23 -3.28
CA GLU A 197 -27.20 -23.73 -4.37
C GLU A 197 -26.66 -25.04 -4.96
N THR A 198 -25.78 -25.71 -4.22
CA THR A 198 -25.18 -26.99 -4.61
C THR A 198 -25.91 -28.17 -3.96
N ASN A 199 -25.70 -29.37 -4.49
CA ASN A 199 -26.22 -30.61 -3.88
C ASN A 199 -25.31 -31.16 -2.77
N MET A 200 -24.28 -30.40 -2.35
CA MET A 200 -23.32 -30.82 -1.35
C MET A 200 -23.48 -30.01 -0.07
N ILE A 201 -23.17 -30.63 1.07
CA ILE A 201 -23.13 -29.95 2.37
C ILE A 201 -21.84 -29.12 2.40
N ILE A 202 -21.98 -27.80 2.62
CA ILE A 202 -20.83 -26.93 2.86
C ILE A 202 -20.38 -27.13 4.31
N PRO A 203 -19.08 -27.41 4.56
CA PRO A 203 -18.59 -27.54 5.92
C PRO A 203 -18.81 -26.24 6.70
N VAL A 204 -19.38 -26.34 7.90
CA VAL A 204 -19.69 -25.18 8.77
C VAL A 204 -18.44 -24.34 9.03
N ARG A 205 -17.28 -24.99 9.13
CA ARG A 205 -15.99 -24.31 9.29
C ARG A 205 -15.68 -23.39 8.11
N LEU A 206 -15.88 -23.86 6.87
CA LEU A 206 -15.67 -23.06 5.67
C LEU A 206 -16.65 -21.87 5.62
N GLU A 207 -17.92 -22.12 5.95
CA GLU A 207 -18.92 -21.06 6.00
C GLU A 207 -18.54 -19.95 6.99
N ASN A 208 -18.13 -20.32 8.21
CA ASN A 208 -17.67 -19.37 9.23
C ASN A 208 -16.41 -18.63 8.78
N ASP A 209 -15.44 -19.32 8.19
CA ASP A 209 -14.18 -18.71 7.75
C ASP A 209 -14.37 -17.70 6.61
N LEU A 210 -15.36 -17.95 5.74
CA LEU A 210 -15.76 -17.01 4.68
C LEU A 210 -16.58 -15.84 5.19
N LEU A 211 -17.28 -16.01 6.33
CA LEU A 211 -18.10 -14.98 6.96
C LEU A 211 -17.34 -14.15 8.03
N ASP A 212 -16.13 -14.56 8.41
CA ASP A 212 -15.28 -13.79 9.30
C ASP A 212 -14.58 -12.63 8.57
N PHE A 213 -15.32 -11.54 8.35
CA PHE A 213 -14.83 -10.34 7.68
C PHE A 213 -14.04 -9.40 8.60
N SER A 214 -14.18 -9.54 9.92
CA SER A 214 -13.39 -8.81 10.91
C SER A 214 -11.90 -9.04 10.73
N THR A 215 -11.51 -10.28 10.41
CA THR A 215 -10.09 -10.65 10.20
C THR A 215 -9.58 -10.34 8.80
N LEU A 216 -10.48 -10.11 7.83
CA LEU A 216 -10.10 -9.81 6.45
C LEU A 216 -9.62 -8.37 6.23
N GLY A 217 -9.93 -7.46 7.16
CA GLY A 217 -9.55 -6.05 7.08
C GLY A 217 -10.28 -5.30 5.97
N LEU A 218 -11.54 -5.70 5.67
CA LEU A 218 -12.32 -5.12 4.56
C LEU A 218 -13.02 -3.81 4.92
N ASN A 219 -13.19 -3.52 6.21
CA ASN A 219 -13.81 -2.28 6.65
C ASN A 219 -12.94 -1.10 6.20
N ASP A 220 -13.56 -0.10 5.57
CA ASP A 220 -12.91 1.17 5.27
C ASP A 220 -13.51 2.28 6.15
N LYS A 221 -13.13 3.55 5.90
CA LYS A 221 -13.61 4.70 6.69
C LYS A 221 -15.14 4.76 6.74
N TRP A 222 -15.82 4.31 5.67
CA TRP A 222 -17.25 4.52 5.45
C TRP A 222 -18.03 3.25 5.12
N THR A 223 -17.44 2.06 5.19
CA THR A 223 -18.09 0.80 4.84
C THR A 223 -17.80 -0.22 5.92
N VAL A 224 -18.85 -0.83 6.46
CA VAL A 224 -18.77 -1.81 7.54
C VAL A 224 -19.50 -3.08 7.14
N TYR A 225 -18.81 -4.22 7.23
CA TYR A 225 -19.35 -5.53 6.88
C TYR A 225 -19.76 -6.30 8.13
N HIS A 226 -20.96 -6.88 8.13
CA HIS A 226 -21.43 -7.77 9.19
C HIS A 226 -21.95 -9.09 8.60
N SER A 227 -21.46 -10.21 9.14
CA SER A 227 -22.00 -11.55 8.86
C SER A 227 -23.33 -11.81 9.56
N ASN A 228 -23.53 -11.22 10.74
CA ASN A 228 -24.77 -11.29 11.49
C ASN A 228 -25.44 -9.92 11.56
N LYS A 229 -26.76 -9.88 11.32
CA LYS A 229 -27.52 -8.63 11.44
C LYS A 229 -27.52 -8.15 12.89
N GLN A 230 -27.09 -6.92 13.11
CA GLN A 230 -27.05 -6.28 14.42
C GLN A 230 -28.30 -5.43 14.66
N LYS A 231 -28.81 -5.44 15.90
CA LYS A 231 -29.97 -4.64 16.28
C LYS A 231 -29.64 -3.15 16.23
N GLY A 232 -30.52 -2.35 15.65
CA GLY A 232 -30.35 -0.89 15.53
C GLY A 232 -29.56 -0.44 14.30
N ILE A 233 -29.11 -1.37 13.45
CA ILE A 233 -28.42 -1.05 12.19
C ILE A 233 -29.36 -1.30 11.01
N SER A 234 -29.52 -0.29 10.17
CA SER A 234 -30.15 -0.42 8.86
C SER A 234 -29.07 -0.73 7.82
N TYR A 235 -29.18 -1.87 7.15
CA TYR A 235 -28.25 -2.28 6.12
C TYR A 235 -28.63 -1.67 4.77
N ASP A 236 -27.67 -1.07 4.09
CA ASP A 236 -27.87 -0.46 2.77
C ASP A 236 -27.67 -1.46 1.64
N TYR A 237 -26.73 -2.39 1.85
CA TYR A 237 -26.34 -3.37 0.84
C TYR A 237 -26.32 -4.79 1.41
N GLY A 238 -26.54 -5.74 0.50
CA GLY A 238 -26.29 -7.16 0.71
C GLY A 238 -25.11 -7.61 -0.13
N MET A 239 -24.24 -8.43 0.46
CA MET A 239 -23.24 -9.19 -0.28
C MET A 239 -23.56 -10.67 -0.12
N VAL A 240 -23.84 -11.34 -1.23
CA VAL A 240 -24.26 -12.75 -1.21
C VAL A 240 -23.21 -13.60 -1.91
N ILE A 241 -22.60 -14.52 -1.17
CA ILE A 241 -21.69 -15.51 -1.72
C ILE A 241 -22.53 -16.73 -2.10
N ASN A 242 -22.84 -16.87 -3.39
CA ASN A 242 -23.65 -17.97 -3.90
C ASN A 242 -22.75 -19.09 -4.41
N PHE A 243 -22.73 -20.24 -3.72
CA PHE A 243 -22.07 -21.44 -4.22
C PHE A 243 -22.94 -22.09 -5.28
N ARG A 244 -22.39 -22.24 -6.49
CA ARG A 244 -23.10 -22.73 -7.67
C ARG A 244 -22.80 -24.20 -7.92
N GLN A 245 -21.55 -24.60 -7.77
CA GLN A 245 -21.13 -25.97 -7.99
C GLN A 245 -19.90 -26.28 -7.14
N ILE A 246 -19.87 -27.46 -6.55
CA ILE A 246 -18.67 -28.03 -5.98
C ILE A 246 -18.47 -29.38 -6.66
N TYR A 247 -17.32 -29.57 -7.29
CA TYR A 247 -16.96 -30.79 -7.97
C TYR A 247 -15.74 -31.41 -7.28
N ILE A 248 -15.82 -32.69 -6.97
CA ILE A 248 -14.69 -33.46 -6.42
C ILE A 248 -14.45 -34.63 -7.37
N SER A 249 -13.24 -34.73 -7.90
CA SER A 249 -12.90 -35.85 -8.76
C SER A 249 -12.73 -37.15 -7.94
N PRO A 250 -13.01 -38.31 -8.54
CA PRO A 250 -12.73 -39.59 -7.90
C PRO A 250 -11.24 -39.75 -7.66
N GLU A 251 -10.89 -40.64 -6.73
CA GLU A 251 -9.51 -41.01 -6.47
C GLU A 251 -8.93 -41.75 -7.68
N GLN A 252 -7.84 -41.22 -8.23
CA GLN A 252 -7.17 -41.79 -9.40
C GLN A 252 -5.75 -42.21 -9.05
N ILE A 253 -5.38 -43.43 -9.44
CA ILE A 253 -3.99 -43.90 -9.42
C ILE A 253 -3.62 -44.24 -10.86
N LYS A 254 -2.67 -43.50 -11.43
CA LYS A 254 -2.11 -43.79 -12.76
C LYS A 254 -0.75 -44.45 -12.58
N GLU A 255 -0.57 -45.57 -13.25
CA GLU A 255 0.66 -46.36 -13.19
C GLU A 255 1.38 -46.30 -14.53
N ARG A 256 2.70 -46.15 -14.50
CA ARG A 256 3.53 -46.19 -15.69
C ARG A 256 4.81 -46.97 -15.42
N GLU A 257 5.14 -47.86 -16.35
CA GLU A 257 6.39 -48.60 -16.36
C GLU A 257 7.23 -48.20 -17.57
N PHE A 258 8.52 -47.95 -17.35
CA PHE A 258 9.46 -47.69 -18.43
C PHE A 258 10.90 -48.04 -18.02
N VAL A 259 11.75 -48.22 -19.01
CA VAL A 259 13.18 -48.52 -18.82
C VAL A 259 14.00 -47.29 -19.17
N LYS A 260 14.97 -46.97 -18.33
CA LYS A 260 15.98 -45.92 -18.56
C LYS A 260 17.35 -46.53 -18.60
N GLU A 261 18.16 -46.03 -19.53
CA GLU A 261 19.56 -46.39 -19.69
C GLU A 261 20.40 -45.13 -19.65
N ARG A 262 21.51 -45.18 -18.92
CA ARG A 262 22.48 -44.07 -18.83
C ARG A 262 23.89 -44.63 -18.83
N ILE A 263 24.79 -43.96 -19.54
CA ILE A 263 26.22 -44.24 -19.43
C ILE A 263 26.74 -43.42 -18.26
N ILE A 264 27.27 -44.12 -17.25
CA ILE A 264 27.86 -43.47 -16.08
C ILE A 264 29.35 -43.82 -15.99
N LYS A 265 30.11 -42.90 -15.38
CA LYS A 265 31.50 -43.17 -15.01
C LYS A 265 31.52 -44.05 -13.75
N ASP A 266 31.91 -45.31 -13.93
CA ASP A 266 32.08 -46.30 -12.87
C ASP A 266 33.58 -46.40 -12.50
N GLY A 267 34.09 -45.29 -11.95
CA GLY A 267 35.51 -45.13 -11.59
C GLY A 267 36.43 -44.82 -12.77
N VAL A 268 37.72 -45.08 -12.57
CA VAL A 268 38.77 -44.91 -13.58
C VAL A 268 39.51 -46.22 -13.77
N LYS A 269 39.80 -46.58 -15.02
CA LYS A 269 40.61 -47.76 -15.36
C LYS A 269 41.92 -47.32 -15.98
N LYS A 270 42.94 -48.15 -15.84
CA LYS A 270 44.25 -47.92 -16.48
C LYS A 270 44.08 -48.08 -17.99
N LEU A 271 44.65 -47.15 -18.75
CA LEU A 271 44.68 -47.26 -20.21
C LEU A 271 45.75 -48.30 -20.59
N ILE A 272 45.35 -49.31 -21.35
CA ILE A 272 46.20 -50.44 -21.74
C ILE A 272 46.46 -50.36 -23.25
N ASP A 273 47.71 -50.57 -23.67
CA ASP A 273 48.10 -50.61 -25.08
C ASP A 273 47.67 -51.92 -25.78
N ALA A 274 47.86 -52.03 -27.09
CA ALA A 274 47.48 -53.22 -27.87
C ALA A 274 48.20 -54.52 -27.42
N ASN A 275 49.23 -54.40 -26.57
CA ASN A 275 50.05 -55.51 -26.08
C ASN A 275 49.74 -55.86 -24.61
N GLY A 276 48.71 -55.27 -24.01
CA GLY A 276 48.33 -55.56 -22.63
C GLY A 276 49.11 -54.81 -21.56
N LYS A 277 49.91 -53.78 -21.92
CA LYS A 277 50.77 -53.02 -21.00
C LYS A 277 50.15 -51.66 -20.64
N GLU A 278 50.31 -51.24 -19.39
CA GLU A 278 49.80 -49.97 -18.87
C GLU A 278 50.48 -48.79 -19.59
N MET A 279 49.69 -47.90 -20.20
CA MET A 279 50.19 -46.70 -20.86
C MET A 279 50.58 -45.65 -19.82
N LEU A 280 51.80 -45.12 -19.96
CA LEU A 280 52.37 -44.07 -19.11
C LEU A 280 52.29 -42.72 -19.83
N ASP A 281 52.01 -41.65 -19.08
CA ASP A 281 52.08 -40.28 -19.58
C ASP A 281 53.54 -39.82 -19.78
N GLU A 282 53.73 -38.61 -20.32
CA GLU A 282 55.04 -38.01 -20.57
C GLU A 282 55.89 -37.83 -19.29
N LYS A 283 55.32 -38.05 -18.09
CA LYS A 283 55.98 -37.99 -16.78
C LYS A 283 56.13 -39.37 -16.12
N GLY A 284 55.84 -40.45 -16.84
CA GLY A 284 56.00 -41.83 -16.36
C GLY A 284 54.89 -42.30 -15.41
N LYS A 285 53.74 -41.62 -15.35
CA LYS A 285 52.60 -42.01 -14.51
C LYS A 285 51.51 -42.69 -15.35
N VAL A 286 50.87 -43.72 -14.80
CA VAL A 286 49.81 -44.48 -15.49
C VAL A 286 48.65 -43.55 -15.89
N VAL A 287 48.31 -43.57 -17.19
CA VAL A 287 47.17 -42.84 -17.74
C VAL A 287 45.88 -43.52 -17.29
N MET A 288 45.06 -42.78 -16.57
CA MET A 288 43.75 -43.23 -16.08
C MET A 288 42.67 -42.71 -17.03
N VAL A 289 41.84 -43.60 -17.56
CA VAL A 289 40.70 -43.24 -18.41
C VAL A 289 39.40 -43.57 -17.70
N ASP A 290 38.36 -42.80 -18.03
CA ASP A 290 37.04 -42.97 -17.45
C ASP A 290 36.48 -44.35 -17.80
N ASN A 291 36.10 -45.12 -16.78
CA ASN A 291 35.48 -46.40 -16.98
C ASN A 291 33.98 -46.18 -17.19
N LEU A 292 33.57 -46.02 -18.44
CA LEU A 292 32.16 -45.83 -18.80
C LEU A 292 31.42 -47.16 -18.77
N LYS A 293 30.34 -47.22 -18.00
CA LYS A 293 29.45 -48.37 -17.89
C LYS A 293 28.03 -47.96 -18.22
N THR A 294 27.38 -48.70 -19.13
CA THR A 294 25.94 -48.56 -19.35
C THR A 294 25.20 -49.20 -18.19
N VAL A 295 24.44 -48.40 -17.47
CA VAL A 295 23.57 -48.86 -16.39
C VAL A 295 22.12 -48.73 -16.82
N THR A 296 21.27 -49.66 -16.36
CA THR A 296 19.85 -49.69 -16.69
C THR A 296 19.01 -49.76 -15.42
N ALA A 297 17.86 -49.10 -15.45
CA ALA A 297 16.84 -49.19 -14.40
C ALA A 297 15.46 -49.27 -15.04
N ARG A 298 14.66 -50.23 -14.55
CA ARG A 298 13.23 -50.29 -14.79
C ARG A 298 12.53 -49.52 -13.68
N ILE A 299 11.75 -48.52 -14.04
CA ILE A 299 11.07 -47.61 -13.11
C ILE A 299 9.57 -47.89 -13.18
N TYR A 300 8.96 -48.08 -12.02
CA TYR A 300 7.52 -48.17 -11.82
C TYR A 300 7.08 -46.89 -11.11
N GLU A 301 6.38 -46.03 -11.84
CA GLU A 301 5.88 -44.74 -11.35
C GLU A 301 4.38 -44.84 -11.07
N PHE A 302 3.97 -44.28 -9.94
CA PHE A 302 2.58 -44.19 -9.50
C PHE A 302 2.24 -42.72 -9.24
N ARG A 303 1.14 -42.25 -9.82
CA ARG A 303 0.62 -40.90 -9.63
C ARG A 303 -0.77 -40.98 -9.01
N GLN A 304 -0.86 -40.62 -7.72
CA GLN A 304 -2.12 -40.42 -7.03
C GLN A 304 -2.64 -39.01 -7.34
N PHE A 305 -3.87 -38.91 -7.82
CA PHE A 305 -4.49 -37.65 -8.21
C PHE A 305 -5.93 -37.57 -7.68
N LYS A 306 -6.28 -36.42 -7.12
CA LYS A 306 -7.63 -36.05 -6.71
C LYS A 306 -7.72 -34.52 -6.76
N SER A 307 -8.86 -33.97 -7.10
CA SER A 307 -9.07 -32.52 -7.22
C SER A 307 -10.43 -32.12 -6.70
N CYS A 308 -10.52 -30.89 -6.20
CA CYS A 308 -11.76 -30.25 -5.78
C CYS A 308 -11.84 -28.89 -6.45
N GLN A 309 -12.96 -28.59 -7.08
CA GLN A 309 -13.24 -27.31 -7.73
C GLN A 309 -14.52 -26.72 -7.15
N ILE A 310 -14.44 -25.47 -6.70
CA ILE A 310 -15.59 -24.70 -6.21
C ILE A 310 -15.85 -23.58 -7.22
N THR A 311 -17.08 -23.53 -7.73
CA THR A 311 -17.61 -22.42 -8.52
C THR A 311 -18.68 -21.70 -7.70
N ALA A 312 -18.48 -20.41 -7.52
CA ALA A 312 -19.36 -19.51 -6.78
C ALA A 312 -19.51 -18.19 -7.54
N LYS A 313 -20.32 -17.29 -6.99
CA LYS A 313 -20.36 -15.89 -7.43
C LYS A 313 -20.69 -14.99 -6.25
N ILE A 314 -20.25 -13.74 -6.32
CA ILE A 314 -20.54 -12.71 -5.33
C ILE A 314 -21.54 -11.75 -5.95
N ASP A 315 -22.74 -11.65 -5.37
CA ASP A 315 -23.77 -10.70 -5.79
C ASP A 315 -23.82 -9.52 -4.83
N TYR A 316 -23.74 -8.31 -5.37
CA TYR A 316 -23.97 -7.06 -4.63
C TYR A 316 -25.41 -6.62 -4.84
N ILE A 317 -26.15 -6.44 -3.75
CA ILE A 317 -27.58 -6.11 -3.78
C ILE A 317 -27.77 -4.78 -3.05
N ASN A 318 -28.54 -3.87 -3.63
CA ASN A 318 -29.01 -2.68 -2.93
C ASN A 318 -30.29 -3.02 -2.19
N PHE A 319 -30.30 -2.95 -0.86
CA PHE A 319 -31.48 -3.30 -0.06
C PHE A 319 -32.59 -2.24 -0.10
N LYS A 320 -32.30 -1.01 -0.53
CA LYS A 320 -33.32 0.03 -0.68
C LYS A 320 -34.15 -0.17 -1.95
N SER A 321 -33.51 -0.50 -3.07
CA SER A 321 -34.19 -0.75 -4.35
C SER A 321 -34.45 -2.23 -4.62
N ASN A 322 -33.87 -3.13 -3.82
CA ASN A 322 -33.87 -4.58 -4.01
C ASN A 322 -33.28 -5.02 -5.37
N GLN A 323 -32.37 -4.23 -5.92
CA GLN A 323 -31.74 -4.48 -7.21
C GLN A 323 -30.37 -5.13 -7.05
N LEU A 324 -30.07 -6.07 -7.95
CA LEU A 324 -28.71 -6.56 -8.17
C LEU A 324 -27.89 -5.44 -8.81
N LEU A 325 -26.85 -5.00 -8.11
CA LEU A 325 -25.91 -3.99 -8.60
C LEU A 325 -24.88 -4.61 -9.53
N GLN A 326 -24.19 -5.63 -9.05
CA GLN A 326 -23.10 -6.30 -9.74
C GLN A 326 -23.01 -7.76 -9.31
N SER A 327 -22.46 -8.60 -10.20
CA SER A 327 -22.21 -10.02 -9.94
C SER A 327 -20.82 -10.38 -10.41
N PHE A 328 -20.04 -11.00 -9.53
CA PHE A 328 -18.66 -11.37 -9.79
C PHE A 328 -18.54 -12.89 -9.78
N PRO A 329 -18.21 -13.55 -10.91
CA PRO A 329 -17.96 -14.97 -10.92
C PRO A 329 -16.69 -15.29 -10.12
N LEU A 330 -16.69 -16.41 -9.43
CA LEU A 330 -15.62 -16.83 -8.56
C LEU A 330 -15.38 -18.33 -8.71
N SER A 331 -14.14 -18.73 -8.99
CA SER A 331 -13.79 -20.14 -9.07
C SER A 331 -12.45 -20.41 -8.38
N SER A 332 -12.38 -21.53 -7.68
CA SER A 332 -11.17 -22.01 -7.02
C SER A 332 -11.02 -23.51 -7.25
N GLU A 333 -9.77 -23.97 -7.28
CA GLU A 333 -9.42 -25.37 -7.44
C GLU A 333 -8.27 -25.74 -6.49
N PHE A 334 -8.41 -26.87 -5.83
CA PHE A 334 -7.36 -27.53 -5.09
C PHE A 334 -7.05 -28.88 -5.74
N ILE A 335 -5.76 -29.12 -6.01
CA ILE A 335 -5.27 -30.36 -6.62
C ILE A 335 -4.39 -31.08 -5.61
N PHE A 336 -4.79 -32.29 -5.25
CA PHE A 336 -3.95 -33.24 -4.55
C PHE A 336 -3.21 -34.11 -5.57
N GLU A 337 -1.88 -34.07 -5.50
CA GLU A 337 -1.01 -34.91 -6.30
C GLU A 337 0.12 -35.49 -5.45
N ASN A 338 0.28 -36.82 -5.50
CA ASN A 338 1.45 -37.51 -4.98
C ASN A 338 2.04 -38.42 -6.04
N ILE A 339 3.29 -38.15 -6.42
CA ILE A 339 4.08 -38.98 -7.34
C ILE A 339 5.13 -39.73 -6.51
N TYR A 340 5.10 -41.05 -6.57
CA TYR A 340 6.11 -41.93 -6.00
C TYR A 340 6.52 -42.98 -7.01
N ALA A 341 7.74 -43.49 -6.89
CA ALA A 341 8.28 -44.46 -7.82
C ALA A 341 9.08 -45.54 -7.09
N THR A 342 9.17 -46.71 -7.71
CA THR A 342 10.10 -47.76 -7.32
C THR A 342 10.94 -48.14 -8.53
N TYR A 343 12.12 -48.73 -8.30
CA TYR A 343 13.00 -49.12 -9.38
C TYR A 343 13.59 -50.50 -9.17
N LYS A 344 13.92 -51.17 -10.28
CA LYS A 344 14.71 -52.39 -10.32
C LYS A 344 15.91 -52.17 -11.22
N GLY A 345 17.12 -52.35 -10.68
CA GLY A 345 18.38 -52.05 -11.37
C GLY A 345 19.18 -50.94 -10.68
N ASP A 346 20.02 -50.24 -11.42
CA ASP A 346 20.88 -49.18 -10.87
C ASP A 346 20.18 -47.82 -10.97
N ARG A 347 19.79 -47.23 -9.82
CA ARG A 347 19.11 -45.93 -9.78
C ARG A 347 19.84 -44.81 -10.50
N ARG A 348 21.17 -44.92 -10.68
CA ARG A 348 21.98 -43.95 -11.44
C ARG A 348 21.60 -43.88 -12.92
N ALA A 349 20.84 -44.87 -13.42
CA ALA A 349 20.26 -44.84 -14.75
C ALA A 349 19.05 -43.90 -14.89
N SER A 350 18.43 -43.50 -13.78
CA SER A 350 17.24 -42.63 -13.77
C SER A 350 17.60 -41.14 -13.90
N ASP A 351 16.61 -40.33 -14.25
CA ASP A 351 16.75 -38.86 -14.27
C ASP A 351 16.81 -38.30 -12.86
N ASP A 352 17.55 -37.21 -12.66
CA ASP A 352 17.90 -36.71 -11.32
C ASP A 352 16.67 -36.34 -10.47
N ASN A 353 15.56 -36.00 -11.12
CA ASN A 353 14.28 -35.72 -10.45
C ASN A 353 13.67 -36.96 -9.77
N TYR A 354 13.96 -38.17 -10.27
CA TYR A 354 13.40 -39.43 -9.76
C TYR A 354 13.97 -39.84 -8.42
N TYR A 355 15.15 -39.34 -8.01
CA TYR A 355 15.67 -39.62 -6.67
C TYR A 355 14.66 -39.20 -5.60
N SER A 356 14.03 -38.03 -5.78
CA SER A 356 12.97 -37.57 -4.87
C SER A 356 11.71 -38.45 -4.92
N TYR A 357 11.40 -39.08 -6.05
CA TYR A 357 10.22 -39.94 -6.20
C TYR A 357 10.46 -41.34 -5.63
N PHE A 358 11.70 -41.82 -5.64
CA PHE A 358 12.08 -43.10 -5.00
C PHE A 358 12.03 -43.04 -3.48
N ASP A 359 12.24 -41.85 -2.90
CA ASP A 359 12.15 -41.63 -1.46
C ASP A 359 10.70 -41.42 -0.96
N ARG A 360 9.75 -41.20 -1.88
CA ARG A 360 8.34 -41.00 -1.56
C ARG A 360 7.60 -42.33 -1.44
N LYS A 361 6.49 -42.30 -0.69
CA LYS A 361 5.59 -43.45 -0.47
C LYS A 361 4.17 -43.08 -0.86
N PRO A 362 3.30 -44.08 -1.11
CA PRO A 362 1.87 -43.83 -1.21
C PRO A 362 1.36 -43.16 0.07
N VAL A 363 0.53 -42.14 -0.10
CA VAL A 363 -0.16 -41.46 1.01
C VAL A 363 -1.66 -41.67 0.88
N ALA A 364 -2.39 -41.55 1.99
CA ALA A 364 -3.85 -41.59 1.95
C ALA A 364 -4.38 -40.39 1.15
N PHE A 365 -5.42 -40.60 0.35
CA PHE A 365 -6.11 -39.49 -0.31
C PHE A 365 -6.74 -38.57 0.75
N PRO A 366 -6.73 -37.25 0.54
CA PRO A 366 -7.45 -36.34 1.41
C PRO A 366 -8.95 -36.63 1.35
N ASN A 367 -9.61 -36.48 2.49
CA ASN A 367 -11.06 -36.62 2.54
C ASN A 367 -11.73 -35.45 1.79
N SER A 368 -12.95 -35.67 1.30
CA SER A 368 -13.67 -34.69 0.49
C SER A 368 -13.95 -33.38 1.23
N GLU A 369 -14.28 -33.44 2.53
CA GLU A 369 -14.55 -32.27 3.37
C GLU A 369 -13.31 -31.36 3.50
N GLN A 370 -12.14 -31.95 3.74
CA GLN A 370 -10.87 -31.27 3.83
C GLN A 370 -10.51 -30.61 2.49
N MET A 371 -10.70 -31.31 1.36
CA MET A 371 -10.43 -30.70 0.05
C MET A 371 -11.34 -29.51 -0.24
N VAL A 372 -12.62 -29.58 0.16
CA VAL A 372 -13.55 -28.44 0.04
C VAL A 372 -13.09 -27.28 0.92
N TYR A 373 -12.65 -27.56 2.15
CA TYR A 373 -12.09 -26.55 3.05
C TYR A 373 -10.84 -25.89 2.48
N ASP A 374 -9.87 -26.68 2.01
CA ASP A 374 -8.60 -26.19 1.45
C ASP A 374 -8.83 -25.35 0.18
N THR A 375 -9.79 -25.73 -0.66
CA THR A 375 -10.22 -24.92 -1.81
C THR A 375 -10.87 -23.60 -1.36
N GLY A 376 -11.54 -23.62 -0.21
CA GLY A 376 -12.18 -22.46 0.39
C GLY A 376 -11.23 -21.37 0.87
N GLU A 377 -10.01 -21.70 1.28
CA GLU A 377 -9.01 -20.71 1.69
C GLU A 377 -8.57 -19.81 0.51
N ASP A 378 -8.37 -20.40 -0.67
CA ASP A 378 -8.11 -19.63 -1.90
C ASP A 378 -9.35 -18.79 -2.31
N LEU A 379 -10.55 -19.33 -2.09
CA LEU A 379 -11.81 -18.60 -2.30
C LEU A 379 -11.86 -17.32 -1.45
N LYS A 380 -11.47 -17.41 -0.18
CA LYS A 380 -11.41 -16.29 0.77
C LYS A 380 -10.46 -15.19 0.29
N ALA A 381 -9.27 -15.56 -0.20
CA ALA A 381 -8.31 -14.61 -0.76
C ALA A 381 -8.88 -13.87 -1.99
N LYS A 382 -9.55 -14.59 -2.88
CA LYS A 382 -10.19 -14.02 -4.07
C LYS A 382 -11.38 -13.12 -3.73
N ILE A 383 -12.20 -13.48 -2.74
CA ILE A 383 -13.29 -12.63 -2.23
C ILE A 383 -12.72 -11.29 -1.74
N LYS A 384 -11.64 -11.34 -0.95
CA LYS A 384 -10.97 -10.13 -0.46
C LYS A 384 -10.51 -9.24 -1.63
N ASP A 385 -9.90 -9.82 -2.66
CA ASP A 385 -9.44 -9.07 -3.83
C ASP A 385 -10.61 -8.40 -4.57
N ILE A 386 -11.70 -9.13 -4.82
CA ILE A 386 -12.91 -8.59 -5.46
C ILE A 386 -13.48 -7.42 -4.66
N ILE A 387 -13.63 -7.56 -3.34
CA ILE A 387 -14.21 -6.51 -2.50
C ILE A 387 -13.30 -5.28 -2.44
N SER A 388 -11.98 -5.48 -2.39
CA SER A 388 -11.02 -4.37 -2.34
C SER A 388 -11.01 -3.52 -3.62
N ARG A 389 -11.26 -4.15 -4.78
CA ARG A 389 -11.28 -3.49 -6.09
C ARG A 389 -12.65 -2.94 -6.47
N ASN A 390 -13.73 -3.54 -5.95
CA ASN A 390 -15.09 -3.21 -6.35
C ASN A 390 -15.89 -2.75 -5.12
N LYS A 391 -16.02 -1.43 -4.99
CA LYS A 391 -16.83 -0.81 -3.93
C LYS A 391 -18.32 -0.84 -4.30
N PHE A 392 -19.18 -0.92 -3.30
CA PHE A 392 -20.64 -0.84 -3.46
C PHE A 392 -21.11 0.53 -3.96
N ARG A 393 -20.29 1.56 -3.72
CA ARG A 393 -20.53 2.95 -4.10
C ARG A 393 -19.27 3.47 -4.79
N ASN A 394 -19.45 3.98 -6.01
CA ASN A 394 -18.39 4.69 -6.74
C ASN A 394 -18.07 6.02 -6.08
#